data_AF-A0A8H6F369-F1
#
_entry.id   AF-A0A8H6F369-F1
#
_cell.length_a   1.000
_cell.length_b   1.000
_cell.length_c   1.000
_cell.angle_alpha   90.00
_cell.angle_beta   90.00
_cell.angle_gamma   90.00
#
_symmetry.space_group_name_H-M   'P 1'
#
loop_
_entity.id
_entity.type
_entity.pdbx_description
1 polymer ?
#
loop_
_entity_poly.entity_id
_entity_poly.type
_entity_poly.pdbx_seq_one_letter_code
_entity_poly.pdbx_strand_id
1 'polypeptide(L)'
;MRGSTFHKVIRTYSTTPASTSSSISSTLVLSRLPIITPDTWTLSEQKFKELNENPVSYDPKVIYPRGKPDLKHNRDRRFRQYIRLPKTYKEESELVEGEENTQSDQDIARKIVPNSRITEADKKNDSTSLERKLSRTLYLVVKQSESDGEWKFPNFKQPENGDLVPLHELAETGLYSIGGKKINYFNVSRVPCHVIQDSKDSSKQYFIKSHILSGAFEAQEKDVEFKWLTKEELGECLSAEYYKDIEHLLNDV
;
A
#
# COMPACT_ATOMS: atom_id res chain seq x y z
N MET A 1 -16.45 -46.15 14.22
CA MET A 1 -16.17 -45.50 12.92
C MET A 1 -17.02 -44.25 12.83
N ARG A 2 -16.45 -43.05 13.00
CA ARG A 2 -17.19 -41.78 12.89
C ARG A 2 -17.17 -41.33 11.43
N GLY A 3 -18.34 -41.29 10.79
CA GLY A 3 -18.49 -40.81 9.42
C GLY A 3 -18.41 -39.28 9.38
N SER A 4 -17.52 -38.76 8.53
CA SER A 4 -17.38 -37.33 8.25
C SER A 4 -18.38 -36.95 7.16
N THR A 5 -19.41 -36.17 7.49
CA THR A 5 -20.33 -35.58 6.53
C THR A 5 -19.76 -34.27 6.01
N PHE A 6 -19.23 -34.28 4.78
CA PHE A 6 -18.84 -33.06 4.07
C PHE A 6 -20.09 -32.37 3.52
N HIS A 7 -20.44 -31.19 4.06
CA HIS A 7 -21.47 -30.33 3.47
C HIS A 7 -20.93 -29.68 2.19
N LYS A 8 -21.43 -30.13 1.04
CA LYS A 8 -21.19 -29.51 -0.26
C LYS A 8 -21.94 -28.17 -0.31
N VAL A 9 -21.21 -27.06 -0.20
CA VAL A 9 -21.76 -25.72 -0.42
C VAL A 9 -22.02 -25.55 -1.92
N ILE A 10 -23.28 -25.71 -2.33
CA ILE A 10 -23.71 -25.44 -3.70
C ILE A 10 -23.95 -23.93 -3.80
N ARG A 11 -23.15 -23.24 -4.62
CA ARG A 11 -23.42 -21.84 -4.99
C ARG A 11 -24.65 -21.81 -5.89
N THR A 12 -25.79 -21.37 -5.37
CA THR A 12 -26.98 -21.07 -6.14
C THR A 12 -26.84 -19.69 -6.77
N TYR A 13 -26.69 -19.61 -8.09
CA TYR A 13 -26.81 -18.36 -8.81
C TYR A 13 -28.29 -18.10 -9.08
N SER A 14 -28.80 -16.94 -8.63
CA SER A 14 -30.13 -16.47 -9.01
C SER A 14 -30.10 -16.00 -10.46
N THR A 15 -30.90 -16.61 -11.32
CA THR A 15 -31.07 -16.22 -12.74
C THR A 15 -32.33 -15.39 -12.98
N THR A 16 -33.04 -14.96 -11.94
CA THR A 16 -34.20 -14.07 -12.11
C THR A 16 -33.73 -12.64 -12.41
N PRO A 17 -34.11 -12.04 -13.55
CA PRO A 17 -33.84 -10.63 -13.79
C PRO A 17 -34.61 -9.79 -12.76
N ALA A 18 -33.90 -8.99 -11.97
CA ALA A 18 -34.54 -8.07 -11.04
C ALA A 18 -35.28 -6.99 -11.85
N SER A 19 -36.57 -6.82 -11.56
CA SER A 19 -37.53 -5.94 -12.25
C SER A 19 -37.31 -4.43 -12.01
N THR A 20 -36.29 -4.04 -11.24
CA THR A 20 -36.00 -2.64 -10.89
C THR A 20 -34.68 -2.21 -11.53
N SER A 21 -34.73 -1.20 -12.40
CA SER A 21 -33.57 -0.56 -13.01
C SER A 21 -32.70 0.10 -11.94
N SER A 22 -31.78 -0.68 -11.38
CA SER A 22 -30.84 -0.22 -10.35
C SER A 22 -29.68 0.49 -11.05
N SER A 23 -29.37 1.73 -10.67
CA SER A 23 -28.16 2.38 -11.15
C SER A 23 -26.93 1.67 -10.55
N ILE A 24 -26.03 1.18 -11.40
CA ILE A 24 -24.81 0.50 -10.98
C ILE A 24 -23.64 1.47 -11.14
N SER A 25 -22.82 1.57 -10.10
CA SER A 25 -21.57 2.33 -10.14
C SER A 25 -20.41 1.53 -9.57
N SER A 26 -19.22 1.84 -10.05
CA SER A 26 -17.94 1.31 -9.58
C SER A 26 -17.20 2.41 -8.81
N THR A 27 -16.99 2.19 -7.52
CA THR A 27 -16.23 3.07 -6.64
C THR A 27 -14.81 2.53 -6.50
N LEU A 28 -13.81 3.38 -6.73
CA LEU A 28 -12.41 2.99 -6.68
C LEU A 28 -11.80 3.35 -5.31
N VAL A 29 -11.31 2.34 -4.60
CA VAL A 29 -10.47 2.53 -3.41
C VAL A 29 -9.01 2.42 -3.84
N LEU A 30 -8.45 3.56 -4.26
CA LEU A 30 -7.04 3.64 -4.62
C LEU A 30 -6.21 3.95 -3.38
N SER A 31 -5.21 3.10 -3.10
CA SER A 31 -4.38 3.21 -1.91
C SER A 31 -2.88 3.25 -2.25
N ARG A 32 -2.14 4.12 -1.57
CA ARG A 32 -0.68 4.13 -1.54
C ARG A 32 -0.22 3.38 -0.29
N LEU A 33 0.47 2.27 -0.48
CA LEU A 33 0.99 1.44 0.62
C LEU A 33 2.14 2.16 1.36
N PRO A 34 2.38 1.86 2.64
CA PRO A 34 3.50 2.44 3.38
C PRO A 34 4.84 2.07 2.71
N ILE A 35 5.70 3.07 2.56
CA ILE A 35 7.02 2.95 1.94
C ILE A 35 8.09 2.62 2.98
N ILE A 36 7.90 3.12 4.21
CA ILE A 36 8.77 2.84 5.35
C ILE A 36 8.02 2.07 6.43
N THR A 37 8.76 1.46 7.34
CA THR A 37 8.19 0.77 8.52
C THR A 37 7.30 1.70 9.33
N PRO A 38 6.30 1.20 10.08
CA PRO A 38 5.46 2.03 10.94
C PRO A 38 6.28 2.73 12.05
N ASP A 39 5.81 3.90 12.49
CA ASP A 39 6.46 4.69 13.55
C ASP A 39 6.21 4.12 14.95
N THR A 40 4.99 3.64 15.19
CA THR A 40 4.56 3.16 16.50
C THR A 40 4.66 1.65 16.59
N TRP A 41 5.61 1.20 17.39
CA TRP A 41 5.69 -0.19 17.86
C TRP A 41 4.63 -0.38 18.94
N THR A 42 3.97 -1.55 18.95
CA THR A 42 3.06 -1.85 20.07
C THR A 42 3.85 -2.01 21.37
N LEU A 43 3.24 -1.76 22.53
CA LEU A 43 3.90 -1.94 23.84
C LEU A 43 4.50 -3.35 23.98
N SER A 44 3.81 -4.35 23.47
CA SER A 44 4.29 -5.74 23.40
C SER A 44 5.56 -5.87 22.55
N GLU A 45 5.63 -5.18 21.43
CA GLU A 45 6.77 -5.24 20.50
C GLU A 45 8.00 -4.53 21.07
N GLN A 46 7.79 -3.39 21.75
CA GLN A 46 8.85 -2.70 22.49
C GLN A 46 9.42 -3.60 23.58
N LYS A 47 8.57 -4.18 24.44
CA LYS A 47 9.00 -5.12 25.48
C LYS A 47 9.69 -6.35 24.91
N PHE A 48 9.17 -6.90 23.81
CA PHE A 48 9.78 -8.04 23.14
C PHE A 48 11.19 -7.69 22.65
N LYS A 49 11.39 -6.49 22.10
CA LYS A 49 12.69 -6.03 21.61
C LYS A 49 13.67 -5.72 22.73
N GLU A 50 13.19 -5.19 23.86
CA GLU A 50 13.98 -5.00 25.09
C GLU A 50 14.42 -6.34 25.72
N LEU A 51 13.56 -7.36 25.68
CA LEU A 51 13.91 -8.70 26.16
C LEU A 51 14.81 -9.46 25.19
N ASN A 52 14.64 -9.22 23.89
CA ASN A 52 15.42 -9.85 22.82
C ASN A 52 16.40 -8.86 22.20
N GLU A 53 17.36 -8.39 23.01
CA GLU A 53 18.46 -7.59 22.50
C GLU A 53 19.32 -8.40 21.52
N ASN A 54 19.83 -7.74 20.49
CA ASN A 54 20.80 -8.37 19.60
C ASN A 54 22.07 -8.74 20.39
N PRO A 55 22.71 -9.87 20.08
CA PRO A 55 23.91 -10.28 20.79
C PRO A 55 25.01 -9.23 20.60
N VAL A 56 25.59 -8.78 21.71
CA VAL A 56 26.71 -7.83 21.72
C VAL A 56 28.03 -8.55 21.55
N SER A 57 28.96 -7.94 20.81
CA SER A 57 30.27 -8.54 20.51
C SER A 57 31.07 -8.84 21.79
N TYR A 58 31.04 -7.93 22.76
CA TYR A 58 31.76 -8.08 24.01
C TYR A 58 30.96 -7.50 25.17
N ASP A 59 30.70 -8.33 26.19
CA ASP A 59 30.21 -7.88 27.49
C ASP A 59 31.32 -8.08 28.55
N PRO A 60 31.81 -7.01 29.20
CA PRO A 60 32.85 -7.12 30.22
C PRO A 60 32.42 -7.91 31.46
N LYS A 61 31.11 -8.09 31.70
CA LYS A 61 30.58 -8.87 32.85
C LYS A 61 30.62 -10.38 32.63
N VAL A 62 30.85 -10.82 31.39
CA VAL A 62 30.79 -12.24 31.00
C VAL A 62 32.20 -12.77 30.73
N ILE A 63 32.52 -13.93 31.31
CA ILE A 63 33.79 -14.62 31.07
C ILE A 63 33.66 -15.51 29.83
N TYR A 64 34.56 -15.33 28.86
CA TYR A 64 34.57 -16.08 27.60
C TYR A 64 35.75 -17.07 27.56
N PRO A 65 35.57 -18.34 27.97
CA PRO A 65 36.68 -19.31 28.07
C PRO A 65 37.28 -19.69 26.71
N ARG A 66 36.54 -19.53 25.61
CA ARG A 66 36.97 -19.85 24.24
C ARG A 66 37.28 -18.60 23.40
N GLY A 67 37.63 -17.49 24.05
CA GLY A 67 37.88 -16.20 23.41
C GLY A 67 36.62 -15.34 23.26
N LYS A 68 36.82 -14.02 23.14
CA LYS A 68 35.74 -13.02 23.05
C LYS A 68 35.03 -13.11 21.68
N PRO A 69 33.69 -13.09 21.61
CA PRO A 69 32.98 -12.99 20.33
C PRO A 69 33.41 -11.77 19.52
N ASP A 70 33.44 -11.90 18.18
CA ASP A 70 33.59 -10.75 17.26
C ASP A 70 32.36 -10.69 16.36
N LEU A 71 31.30 -10.06 16.86
CA LEU A 71 30.03 -9.93 16.16
C LEU A 71 30.03 -8.69 15.26
N LYS A 72 29.79 -8.90 13.96
CA LYS A 72 29.53 -7.84 12.98
C LYS A 72 28.33 -8.22 12.14
N HIS A 73 27.32 -7.34 12.06
CA HIS A 73 26.04 -7.60 11.38
C HIS A 73 25.37 -8.90 11.87
N ASN A 74 25.29 -9.10 13.20
CA ASN A 74 24.74 -10.30 13.83
C ASN A 74 25.44 -11.63 13.45
N ARG A 75 26.66 -11.56 12.89
CA ARG A 75 27.48 -12.74 12.56
C ARG A 75 28.78 -12.75 13.36
N ASP A 76 29.09 -13.90 13.96
CA ASP A 76 30.37 -14.13 14.63
C ASP A 76 31.47 -14.41 13.61
N ARG A 77 32.45 -13.50 13.53
CA ARG A 77 33.55 -13.55 12.56
C ARG A 77 34.66 -14.50 12.95
N ARG A 78 34.65 -15.04 14.18
CA ARG A 78 35.65 -16.03 14.62
C ARG A 78 35.58 -17.33 13.83
N PHE A 79 34.39 -17.68 13.35
CA PHE A 79 34.17 -18.88 12.56
C PHE A 79 34.24 -18.51 11.07
N ARG A 80 35.11 -19.21 10.33
CA ARG A 80 35.24 -19.01 8.89
C ARG A 80 33.96 -19.50 8.21
N GLN A 81 33.29 -18.60 7.48
CA GLN A 81 32.16 -18.97 6.64
C GLN A 81 32.66 -19.37 5.26
N TYR A 82 32.41 -20.62 4.86
CA TYR A 82 32.58 -21.03 3.48
C TYR A 82 31.38 -20.55 2.67
N ILE A 83 31.51 -19.38 2.04
CA ILE A 83 30.49 -18.87 1.12
C ILE A 83 30.80 -19.47 -0.25
N ARG A 84 30.01 -20.46 -0.68
CA ARG A 84 30.01 -20.90 -2.08
C ARG A 84 29.03 -20.02 -2.83
N LEU A 85 29.53 -18.93 -3.42
CA LEU A 85 28.72 -18.16 -4.35
C LEU A 85 28.51 -19.02 -5.61
N PRO A 86 27.26 -19.17 -6.11
CA PRO A 86 27.06 -19.72 -7.43
C PRO A 86 27.70 -18.77 -8.44
N LYS A 87 28.82 -19.19 -9.05
CA LYS A 87 29.43 -18.43 -10.13
C LYS A 87 28.50 -18.48 -11.33
N THR A 88 28.14 -17.32 -11.87
CA THR A 88 27.52 -17.26 -13.20
C THR A 88 28.64 -17.47 -14.23
N TYR A 89 28.40 -18.22 -15.32
CA TYR A 89 29.40 -18.59 -16.35
C TYR A 89 30.24 -17.41 -16.94
N LYS A 90 29.83 -16.15 -16.73
CA LYS A 90 30.50 -14.95 -17.25
C LYS A 90 31.60 -14.37 -16.34
N GLU A 91 31.59 -14.68 -15.03
CA GLU A 91 32.47 -14.03 -14.06
C GLU A 91 33.90 -14.61 -14.03
N GLU A 92 34.17 -15.69 -14.75
CA GLU A 92 35.52 -16.29 -14.82
C GLU A 92 36.45 -15.60 -15.84
N SER A 93 35.90 -14.83 -16.78
CA SER A 93 36.66 -14.16 -17.86
C SER A 93 36.98 -12.67 -17.61
N GLU A 94 36.36 -12.01 -16.63
CA GLU A 94 36.45 -10.54 -16.45
C GLU A 94 37.37 -10.09 -15.30
N LEU A 95 38.18 -11.00 -14.73
CA LEU A 95 39.11 -10.67 -13.62
C LEU A 95 40.42 -9.96 -14.07
N VAL A 96 40.49 -9.47 -15.30
CA VAL A 96 41.64 -8.73 -15.81
C VAL A 96 41.09 -7.50 -16.51
N GLU A 97 41.63 -6.33 -16.15
CA GLU A 97 41.40 -5.01 -16.75
C GLU A 97 40.35 -4.11 -16.07
N GLY A 98 40.86 -3.10 -15.34
CA GLY A 98 40.18 -1.80 -15.29
C GLY A 98 40.02 -1.12 -13.94
N GLU A 99 41.08 -0.93 -13.15
CA GLU A 99 41.10 0.14 -12.13
C GLU A 99 41.84 1.36 -12.69
N GLU A 100 41.13 2.41 -13.07
CA GLU A 100 41.67 3.79 -13.04
C GLU A 100 40.56 4.87 -13.02
N ASN A 101 40.49 5.55 -11.87
CA ASN A 101 40.14 6.97 -11.66
C ASN A 101 38.80 7.57 -12.15
N THR A 102 37.83 7.61 -11.22
CA THR A 102 36.92 8.76 -11.07
C THR A 102 36.87 9.18 -9.60
N GLN A 103 37.82 10.04 -9.20
CA GLN A 103 37.89 10.64 -7.87
C GLN A 103 36.93 11.84 -7.76
N SER A 104 35.83 11.68 -7.03
CA SER A 104 35.24 12.75 -6.18
C SER A 104 33.95 12.37 -5.43
N ASP A 105 33.46 11.12 -5.45
CA ASP A 105 32.25 10.80 -4.68
C ASP A 105 32.17 9.44 -3.96
N GLN A 106 33.27 8.70 -3.88
CA GLN A 106 33.29 7.36 -3.30
C GLN A 106 34.16 7.25 -2.05
N ASP A 107 33.80 8.01 -1.00
CA ASP A 107 34.16 7.54 0.34
C ASP A 107 33.17 6.43 0.70
N ILE A 108 33.44 5.20 0.28
CA ILE A 108 32.74 4.00 0.79
C ILE A 108 32.87 3.93 2.33
N ALA A 109 33.83 4.66 2.91
CA ALA A 109 34.02 4.85 4.34
C ALA A 109 33.16 5.95 5.00
N ARG A 110 32.36 6.73 4.24
CA ARG A 110 31.44 7.72 4.81
C ARG A 110 30.43 7.03 5.72
N LYS A 111 30.16 7.63 6.88
CA LYS A 111 29.10 7.17 7.78
C LYS A 111 27.76 7.29 7.05
N ILE A 112 27.04 6.17 6.89
CA ILE A 112 25.69 6.15 6.33
C ILE A 112 24.77 6.91 7.30
N VAL A 113 24.25 8.05 6.86
CA VAL A 113 23.21 8.80 7.57
C VAL A 113 21.89 8.47 6.90
N PRO A 114 20.92 7.85 7.60
CA PRO A 114 19.62 7.56 7.03
C PRO A 114 18.87 8.86 6.73
N ASN A 115 18.08 8.84 5.66
CA ASN A 115 17.19 9.96 5.34
C ASN A 115 16.14 10.16 6.45
N SER A 116 15.67 11.40 6.59
CA SER A 116 14.57 11.73 7.49
C SER A 116 13.32 10.93 7.11
N ARG A 117 12.64 10.38 8.13
CA ARG A 117 11.33 9.73 7.96
C ARG A 117 10.21 10.74 7.67
N ILE A 118 10.39 11.98 8.15
CA ILE A 118 9.48 13.11 7.97
C ILE A 118 9.92 13.87 6.72
N THR A 119 9.01 14.01 5.75
CA THR A 119 9.28 14.70 4.48
C THR A 119 8.94 16.19 4.55
N GLU A 120 9.25 16.94 3.49
CA GLU A 120 8.83 18.34 3.39
C GLU A 120 7.31 18.50 3.28
N ALA A 121 6.64 17.55 2.63
CA ALA A 121 5.19 17.51 2.53
C ALA A 121 4.53 17.33 3.90
N ASP A 122 5.15 16.54 4.79
CA ASP A 122 4.70 16.41 6.19
C ASP A 122 4.85 17.73 6.95
N LYS A 123 6.00 18.42 6.79
CA LYS A 123 6.23 19.71 7.46
C LYS A 123 5.26 20.80 7.00
N LYS A 124 4.89 20.77 5.71
CA LYS A 124 3.94 21.70 5.11
C LYS A 124 2.48 21.27 5.26
N ASN A 125 2.21 20.07 5.78
CA ASN A 125 0.89 19.44 5.80
C ASN A 125 0.19 19.42 4.43
N ASP A 126 0.95 19.18 3.36
CA ASP A 126 0.40 19.13 2.01
C ASP A 126 -0.36 17.82 1.79
N SER A 127 -1.69 17.89 1.75
CA SER A 127 -2.57 16.73 1.55
C SER A 127 -2.62 16.19 0.11
N THR A 128 -2.00 16.87 -0.86
CA THR A 128 -2.01 16.46 -2.28
C THR A 128 -0.81 15.60 -2.66
N SER A 129 0.28 15.69 -1.88
CA SER A 129 1.49 14.92 -2.13
C SER A 129 1.40 13.46 -1.64
N LEU A 130 1.93 12.55 -2.45
CA LEU A 130 2.11 11.13 -2.11
C LEU A 130 3.27 10.90 -1.14
N GLU A 131 4.19 11.86 -1.01
CA GLU A 131 5.39 11.76 -0.19
C GLU A 131 5.16 12.12 1.28
N ARG A 132 3.94 12.50 1.66
CA ARG A 132 3.56 12.72 3.06
C ARG A 132 3.27 11.40 3.76
N LYS A 133 3.52 11.27 5.07
CA LYS A 133 3.20 10.09 5.90
C LYS A 133 3.65 8.78 5.24
N LEU A 134 4.96 8.66 4.98
CA LEU A 134 5.56 7.49 4.32
C LEU A 134 5.31 6.17 5.06
N SER A 135 5.12 6.22 6.38
CA SER A 135 4.86 5.07 7.25
C SER A 135 3.41 4.59 7.24
N ARG A 136 2.49 5.37 6.65
CA ARG A 136 1.05 5.12 6.67
C ARG A 136 0.50 4.75 5.30
N THR A 137 -0.59 3.97 5.26
CA THR A 137 -1.39 3.83 4.05
C THR A 137 -2.19 5.12 3.78
N LEU A 138 -2.09 5.65 2.57
CA LEU A 138 -2.89 6.78 2.11
C LEU A 138 -3.96 6.32 1.12
N TYR A 139 -5.09 7.01 1.13
CA TYR A 139 -6.22 6.76 0.25
C TYR A 139 -6.57 8.00 -0.56
N LEU A 140 -6.86 7.80 -1.84
CA LEU A 140 -7.31 8.88 -2.71
C LEU A 140 -8.78 9.20 -2.41
N VAL A 141 -9.05 10.46 -2.11
CA VAL A 141 -10.41 11.01 -1.97
C VAL A 141 -10.57 12.15 -2.95
N VAL A 142 -11.74 12.23 -3.55
CA VAL A 142 -12.06 13.23 -4.55
C VAL A 142 -13.32 13.97 -4.13
N LYS A 143 -13.34 15.27 -4.43
CA LYS A 143 -14.51 16.12 -4.32
C LYS A 143 -14.85 16.59 -5.73
N GLN A 144 -16.00 16.18 -6.22
CA GLN A 144 -16.54 16.59 -7.52
C GLN A 144 -17.73 17.53 -7.29
N SER A 145 -17.90 18.49 -8.19
CA SER A 145 -19.06 19.38 -8.18
C SER A 145 -20.37 18.61 -8.43
N GLU A 146 -20.33 17.49 -9.14
CA GLU A 146 -21.49 16.61 -9.35
C GLU A 146 -21.95 15.87 -8.09
N SER A 147 -21.09 15.75 -7.07
CA SER A 147 -21.38 15.03 -5.83
C SER A 147 -21.69 15.98 -4.66
N ASP A 148 -22.39 17.08 -4.95
CA ASP A 148 -22.78 18.15 -4.00
C ASP A 148 -21.60 18.78 -3.22
N GLY A 149 -20.37 18.60 -3.71
CA GLY A 149 -19.16 19.05 -3.04
C GLY A 149 -18.79 18.25 -1.78
N GLU A 150 -19.38 17.08 -1.57
CA GLU A 150 -18.98 16.15 -0.51
C GLU A 150 -17.71 15.38 -0.91
N TRP A 151 -16.83 15.12 0.07
CA TRP A 151 -15.66 14.26 -0.14
C TRP A 151 -16.11 12.79 -0.19
N LYS A 152 -15.76 12.08 -1.26
CA LYS A 152 -16.07 10.65 -1.44
C LYS A 152 -14.93 9.96 -2.16
N PHE A 153 -14.95 8.62 -2.16
CA PHE A 153 -14.09 7.89 -3.09
C PHE A 153 -14.54 8.13 -4.54
N PRO A 154 -13.61 8.12 -5.52
CA PRO A 154 -13.97 8.24 -6.93
C PRO A 154 -15.04 7.22 -7.30
N ASN A 155 -16.20 7.69 -7.73
CA ASN A 155 -17.34 6.87 -8.11
C ASN A 155 -17.66 7.07 -9.59
N PHE A 156 -17.75 5.97 -10.34
CA PHE A 156 -18.00 5.96 -11.77
C PHE A 156 -19.30 5.21 -12.06
N LYS A 157 -20.29 5.90 -12.63
CA LYS A 157 -21.56 5.30 -13.06
C LYS A 157 -21.36 4.46 -14.33
N GLN A 158 -22.08 3.35 -14.45
CA GLN A 158 -22.15 2.61 -15.71
C GLN A 158 -22.81 3.47 -16.80
N PRO A 159 -22.38 3.34 -18.07
CA PRO A 159 -23.03 4.02 -19.18
C PRO A 159 -24.48 3.55 -19.33
N GLU A 160 -25.39 4.50 -19.59
CA GLU A 160 -26.83 4.23 -19.78
C GLU A 160 -27.13 3.61 -21.16
N ASN A 161 -26.14 3.56 -22.06
CA ASN A 161 -26.27 3.11 -23.44
C ASN A 161 -26.49 1.59 -23.61
N GLY A 162 -26.58 0.83 -22.51
CA GLY A 162 -26.81 -0.62 -22.52
C GLY A 162 -25.56 -1.49 -22.69
N ASP A 163 -24.42 -0.90 -23.05
CA ASP A 163 -23.12 -1.58 -23.09
C ASP A 163 -22.56 -1.77 -21.67
N LEU A 164 -22.65 -3.00 -21.15
CA LEU A 164 -22.16 -3.32 -19.81
C LEU A 164 -20.64 -3.46 -19.80
N VAL A 165 -19.96 -2.55 -19.10
CA VAL A 165 -18.52 -2.60 -18.89
C VAL A 165 -18.20 -3.35 -17.60
N PRO A 166 -17.17 -4.22 -17.54
CA PRO A 166 -16.72 -4.80 -16.28
C PRO A 166 -16.37 -3.73 -15.24
N LEU A 167 -16.78 -3.92 -13.98
CA LEU A 167 -16.60 -2.91 -12.92
C LEU A 167 -15.14 -2.45 -12.71
N HIS A 168 -14.19 -3.37 -12.89
CA HIS A 168 -12.77 -3.07 -12.74
C HIS A 168 -12.21 -2.24 -13.90
N GLU A 169 -12.65 -2.50 -15.13
CA GLU A 169 -12.30 -1.70 -16.31
C GLU A 169 -12.98 -0.33 -16.27
N LEU A 170 -14.21 -0.25 -15.75
CA LEU A 170 -14.90 1.01 -15.51
C LEU A 170 -14.14 1.88 -14.49
N ALA A 171 -13.65 1.28 -13.40
CA ALA A 171 -12.84 1.99 -12.42
C ALA A 171 -11.48 2.43 -12.99
N GLU A 172 -10.86 1.64 -13.86
CA GLU A 172 -9.62 1.99 -14.56
C GLU A 172 -9.81 3.17 -15.52
N THR A 173 -10.80 3.07 -16.40
CA THR A 173 -11.11 4.13 -17.38
C THR A 173 -11.50 5.43 -16.68
N GLY A 174 -12.30 5.33 -15.62
CA GLY A 174 -12.62 6.44 -14.73
C GLY A 174 -11.41 7.07 -14.05
N LEU A 175 -10.48 6.25 -13.53
CA LEU A 175 -9.25 6.73 -12.91
C LEU A 175 -8.41 7.55 -13.89
N TYR A 176 -8.25 7.08 -15.12
CA TYR A 176 -7.51 7.81 -16.15
C TYR A 176 -8.23 9.06 -16.64
N SER A 177 -9.57 9.06 -16.62
CA SER A 177 -10.38 10.24 -16.96
C SER A 177 -10.14 11.38 -15.97
N ILE A 178 -10.12 11.07 -14.67
CA ILE A 178 -9.95 12.09 -13.62
C ILE A 178 -8.47 12.42 -13.40
N GLY A 179 -7.62 11.40 -13.24
CA GLY A 179 -6.24 11.51 -12.76
C GLY A 179 -5.16 11.55 -13.84
N GLY A 180 -5.56 11.52 -15.11
CA GLY A 180 -4.67 11.51 -16.26
C GLY A 180 -3.91 10.20 -16.44
N LYS A 181 -3.12 10.11 -17.54
CA LYS A 181 -2.40 8.88 -17.93
C LYS A 181 -1.05 8.67 -17.22
N LYS A 182 -0.63 9.60 -16.36
CA LYS A 182 0.67 9.53 -15.66
C LYS A 182 0.65 8.63 -14.42
N ILE A 183 -0.51 8.12 -14.05
CA ILE A 183 -0.65 7.21 -12.92
C ILE A 183 -0.44 5.76 -13.35
N ASN A 184 0.40 5.05 -12.62
CA ASN A 184 0.56 3.60 -12.76
C ASN A 184 -0.02 2.92 -11.53
N TYR A 185 -1.01 2.06 -11.76
CA TYR A 185 -1.75 1.42 -10.70
C TYR A 185 -1.75 -0.10 -10.89
N PHE A 186 -1.95 -0.82 -9.80
CA PHE A 186 -2.10 -2.26 -9.74
C PHE A 186 -3.47 -2.60 -9.18
N ASN A 187 -4.28 -3.27 -9.98
CA ASN A 187 -5.57 -3.78 -9.53
C ASN A 187 -5.36 -5.06 -8.70
N VAL A 188 -5.89 -5.09 -7.48
CA VAL A 188 -5.76 -6.25 -6.59
C VAL A 188 -6.62 -7.42 -7.07
N SER A 189 -7.86 -7.15 -7.49
CA SER A 189 -8.77 -8.20 -7.95
C SER A 189 -9.93 -7.63 -8.78
N ARG A 190 -10.47 -8.46 -9.66
CA ARG A 190 -11.70 -8.14 -10.43
C ARG A 190 -12.97 -8.17 -9.57
N VAL A 191 -12.90 -8.71 -8.36
CA VAL A 191 -14.05 -8.92 -7.48
C VAL A 191 -14.23 -7.68 -6.59
N PRO A 192 -15.44 -7.12 -6.49
CA PRO A 192 -15.69 -6.01 -5.59
C PRO A 192 -15.50 -6.45 -4.12
N CYS A 193 -14.87 -5.59 -3.33
CA CYS A 193 -14.58 -5.85 -1.93
C CYS A 193 -15.77 -5.51 -1.02
N HIS A 194 -16.62 -4.57 -1.45
CA HIS A 194 -17.77 -4.10 -0.69
C HIS A 194 -18.86 -3.57 -1.61
N VAL A 195 -20.09 -3.48 -1.10
CA VAL A 195 -21.23 -2.93 -1.80
C VAL A 195 -22.02 -2.05 -0.84
N ILE A 196 -22.23 -0.79 -1.22
CA ILE A 196 -23.21 0.08 -0.58
C ILE A 196 -24.45 0.08 -1.46
N GLN A 197 -25.58 -0.28 -0.86
CA GLN A 197 -26.88 -0.25 -1.51
C GLN A 197 -27.71 0.87 -0.88
N ASP A 198 -28.04 1.88 -1.68
CA ASP A 198 -28.99 2.89 -1.23
C ASP A 198 -30.41 2.36 -1.38
N SER A 199 -31.17 2.36 -0.29
CA SER A 199 -32.56 1.92 -0.27
C SER A 199 -33.50 2.90 -0.97
N LYS A 200 -33.11 4.18 -1.09
CA LYS A 200 -33.96 5.23 -1.66
C LYS A 200 -33.88 5.26 -3.19
N ASP A 201 -32.68 5.22 -3.73
CA ASP A 201 -32.45 5.41 -5.17
C ASP A 201 -32.21 4.10 -5.94
N SER A 202 -32.34 2.94 -5.27
CA SER A 202 -31.98 1.63 -5.80
C SER A 202 -30.58 1.62 -6.46
N SER A 203 -29.67 2.46 -5.95
CA SER A 203 -28.32 2.59 -6.47
C SER A 203 -27.39 1.59 -5.78
N LYS A 204 -26.52 0.96 -6.56
CA LYS A 204 -25.55 -0.02 -6.07
C LYS A 204 -24.15 0.47 -6.39
N GLN A 205 -23.38 0.73 -5.34
CA GLN A 205 -21.99 1.19 -5.43
C GLN A 205 -21.07 0.03 -5.07
N TYR A 206 -20.32 -0.47 -6.06
CA TYR A 206 -19.39 -1.58 -5.88
C TYR A 206 -17.97 -1.06 -5.69
N PHE A 207 -17.29 -1.49 -4.63
CA PHE A 207 -15.96 -1.00 -4.30
C PHE A 207 -14.87 -1.91 -4.89
N ILE A 208 -13.98 -1.36 -5.70
CA ILE A 208 -12.81 -2.05 -6.26
C ILE A 208 -11.54 -1.54 -5.58
N LYS A 209 -10.72 -2.44 -5.07
CA LYS A 209 -9.45 -2.11 -4.40
C LYS A 209 -8.30 -2.10 -5.40
N SER A 210 -7.56 -0.99 -5.41
CA SER A 210 -6.36 -0.83 -6.23
C SER A 210 -5.23 -0.17 -5.45
N HIS A 211 -4.00 -0.41 -5.90
CA HIS A 211 -2.80 0.19 -5.35
C HIS A 211 -2.13 1.11 -6.37
N ILE A 212 -1.66 2.28 -5.96
CA ILE A 212 -0.76 3.07 -6.80
C ILE A 212 0.66 2.50 -6.66
N LEU A 213 1.31 2.22 -7.79
CA LEU A 213 2.69 1.73 -7.83
C LEU A 213 3.67 2.89 -8.04
N SER A 214 3.36 3.74 -9.00
CA SER A 214 4.18 4.88 -9.38
C SER A 214 3.36 5.94 -10.12
N GLY A 215 3.94 7.12 -10.27
CA GLY A 215 3.30 8.24 -10.96
C GLY A 215 2.64 9.24 -10.01
N ALA A 216 1.99 10.22 -10.62
CA ALA A 216 1.28 11.28 -9.93
C ALA A 216 -0.17 11.31 -10.39
N PHE A 217 -1.06 11.66 -9.47
CA PHE A 217 -2.44 11.96 -9.80
C PHE A 217 -2.53 13.43 -10.17
N GLU A 218 -2.83 13.72 -11.43
CA GLU A 218 -3.03 15.07 -11.95
C GLU A 218 -4.52 15.24 -12.26
N ALA A 219 -5.20 16.12 -11.53
CA ALA A 219 -6.60 16.40 -11.79
C ALA A 219 -6.74 17.05 -13.17
N GLN A 220 -7.41 16.36 -14.10
CA GLN A 220 -7.56 16.82 -15.47
C GLN A 220 -8.69 17.84 -15.63
N GLU A 221 -9.71 17.73 -14.78
CA GLU A 221 -10.84 18.64 -14.70
C GLU A 221 -10.61 19.68 -13.60
N LYS A 222 -10.90 20.96 -13.90
CA LYS A 222 -10.70 22.07 -12.95
C LYS A 222 -11.62 22.00 -11.73
N ASP A 223 -12.73 21.29 -11.86
CA ASP A 223 -13.77 21.17 -10.83
C ASP A 223 -13.51 20.01 -9.88
N VAL A 224 -12.41 19.27 -10.08
CA VAL A 224 -12.09 18.09 -9.29
C VAL A 224 -10.93 18.39 -8.33
N GLU A 225 -11.25 18.44 -7.05
CA GLU A 225 -10.26 18.51 -5.99
C GLU A 225 -9.94 17.10 -5.47
N PHE A 226 -8.69 16.83 -5.15
CA PHE A 226 -8.29 15.53 -4.59
C PHE A 226 -7.36 15.69 -3.38
N LYS A 227 -7.39 14.68 -2.51
CA LYS A 227 -6.52 14.57 -1.35
C LYS A 227 -6.10 13.12 -1.13
N TRP A 228 -4.91 12.94 -0.59
CA TRP A 228 -4.40 11.65 -0.11
C TRP A 228 -4.48 11.63 1.41
N LEU A 229 -5.44 10.89 1.96
CA LEU A 229 -5.75 10.90 3.39
C LEU A 229 -5.45 9.55 4.06
N THR A 230 -5.07 9.61 5.33
CA THR A 230 -4.97 8.44 6.21
C THR A 230 -6.34 8.01 6.72
N LYS A 231 -6.44 6.79 7.28
CA LYS A 231 -7.69 6.28 7.86
C LYS A 231 -8.29 7.21 8.92
N GLU A 232 -7.45 7.84 9.75
CA GLU A 232 -7.86 8.79 10.79
C GLU A 232 -8.47 10.06 10.17
N GLU A 233 -7.76 10.69 9.24
CA GLU A 233 -8.23 11.90 8.54
C GLU A 233 -9.47 11.64 7.68
N LEU A 234 -9.63 10.42 7.15
CA LEU A 234 -10.83 10.01 6.44
C LEU A 234 -12.07 10.06 7.33
N GLY A 235 -11.93 9.71 8.61
CA GLY A 235 -13.05 9.74 9.56
C GLY A 235 -13.54 11.16 9.86
N GLU A 236 -12.66 12.15 9.75
CA GLU A 236 -13.01 13.57 9.91
C GLU A 236 -13.57 14.20 8.64
N CYS A 237 -13.13 13.71 7.48
CA CYS A 237 -13.45 14.28 6.17
C CYS A 237 -14.76 13.74 5.58
N LEU A 238 -15.04 12.45 5.79
CA LEU A 238 -16.21 11.76 5.25
C LEU A 238 -17.40 11.86 6.20
N SER A 239 -18.62 11.65 5.69
CA SER A 239 -19.80 11.57 6.55
C SER A 239 -19.71 10.36 7.49
N ALA A 240 -20.17 10.52 8.73
CA ALA A 240 -20.02 9.49 9.76
C ALA A 240 -20.70 8.16 9.39
N GLU A 241 -21.85 8.21 8.73
CA GLU A 241 -22.56 7.02 8.24
C GLU A 241 -21.76 6.30 7.15
N TYR A 242 -21.28 7.04 6.16
CA TYR A 242 -20.47 6.49 5.08
C TYR A 242 -19.16 5.91 5.60
N TYR A 243 -18.47 6.61 6.51
CA TYR A 243 -17.21 6.15 7.10
C TYR A 243 -17.37 4.84 7.85
N LYS A 244 -18.43 4.69 8.65
CA LYS A 244 -18.71 3.47 9.42
C LYS A 244 -18.90 2.25 8.51
N ASP A 245 -19.55 2.45 7.36
CA ASP A 245 -19.75 1.37 6.39
C ASP A 245 -18.43 0.95 5.74
N ILE A 246 -17.55 1.89 5.38
CA ILE A 246 -16.27 1.60 4.71
C ILE A 246 -15.12 1.27 5.66
N GLU A 247 -15.26 1.49 6.97
CA GLU A 247 -14.17 1.47 7.95
C GLU A 247 -13.34 0.18 7.88
N HIS A 248 -14.03 -0.95 7.69
CA HIS A 248 -13.45 -2.29 7.60
C HIS A 248 -12.59 -2.53 6.35
N LEU A 249 -12.69 -1.68 5.32
CA LEU A 249 -11.86 -1.74 4.10
C LEU A 249 -10.50 -1.07 4.26
N LEU A 250 -10.39 -0.19 5.26
CA LEU A 250 -9.23 0.68 5.46
C LEU A 250 -8.23 0.01 6.41
N ASN A 251 -6.95 0.15 6.09
CA ASN A 251 -5.86 -0.33 6.92
C ASN A 251 -5.58 0.67 8.04
N ASP A 252 -5.35 0.12 9.24
CA ASP A 252 -4.85 0.88 10.38
C ASP A 252 -3.36 1.17 10.31
N VAL A 253 -2.62 0.56 9.37
CA VAL A 253 -1.16 0.70 9.18
C VAL A 253 -0.88 1.52 7.93
#